data_AF-A0A354A0V3-F1
#
_entry.id   AF-A0A354A0V3-F1
#
_cell.length_a   1.000
_cell.length_b   1.000
_cell.length_c   1.000
_cell.angle_alpha   90.00
_cell.angle_beta   90.00
_cell.angle_gamma   90.00
#
_symmetry.space_group_name_H-M   'P 1'
#
loop_
_entity.id
_entity.type
_entity.pdbx_description
1 polymer ?
#
loop_
_entity_poly.entity_id
_entity_poly.type
_entity_poly.pdbx_seq_one_letter_code
_entity_poly.pdbx_strand_id
1 'polypeptide(L)'
;MKYFFLCATWILWCFLHSFLITTGTTIWLKKQVGGKFAYYRICYNLFSLITVLPLFYWQRTITGPIVLPLSPHLVIVKYTALVFSFIVVAGSFVSFDIREFFGIRQPQQKEKEPAIHTHGLYGIVRHPMYLGGIIFFTASMTHVPLPQFLGYLILVMYMVIGTFREDRRLSRELGDMYINYQKEVPMILPRIKKRKRSQD
;
A
#
# COMPACT_ATOMS: atom_id res chain seq x y z
N MET A 1 -28.99 -5.50 -2.21
CA MET A 1 -28.41 -6.09 -0.97
C MET A 1 -27.02 -6.68 -1.16
N LYS A 2 -26.75 -7.50 -2.20
CA LYS A 2 -25.43 -8.14 -2.41
C LYS A 2 -24.24 -7.16 -2.46
N TYR A 3 -24.38 -6.01 -3.14
CA TYR A 3 -23.31 -5.00 -3.22
C TYR A 3 -23.04 -4.33 -1.87
N PHE A 4 -24.07 -4.11 -1.05
CA PHE A 4 -23.92 -3.56 0.30
C PHE A 4 -23.07 -4.49 1.17
N PHE A 5 -23.40 -5.79 1.18
CA PHE A 5 -22.62 -6.78 1.93
C PHE A 5 -21.18 -6.84 1.44
N LEU A 6 -20.96 -6.84 0.12
CA LEU A 6 -19.61 -6.81 -0.45
C LEU A 6 -18.81 -5.59 0.03
N CYS A 7 -19.38 -4.39 -0.08
CA CYS A 7 -18.73 -3.17 0.38
C CYS A 7 -18.46 -3.20 1.90
N ALA A 8 -19.43 -3.66 2.69
CA ALA A 8 -19.27 -3.78 4.14
C ALA A 8 -18.15 -4.76 4.51
N THR A 9 -18.05 -5.90 3.82
CA THR A 9 -16.96 -6.87 4.03
C THR A 9 -15.60 -6.31 3.61
N TRP A 10 -15.51 -5.59 2.49
CA TRP A 10 -14.27 -4.90 2.08
C TRP A 10 -13.84 -3.86 3.11
N ILE A 11 -14.76 -3.01 3.56
CA ILE A 11 -14.48 -1.98 4.58
C ILE A 11 -14.05 -2.63 5.90
N LEU A 12 -14.75 -3.69 6.33
CA LEU A 12 -14.41 -4.43 7.54
C LEU A 12 -13.02 -5.06 7.42
N TRP A 13 -12.70 -5.68 6.28
CA TRP A 13 -11.38 -6.25 6.03
C TRP A 13 -10.29 -5.17 6.07
N CYS A 14 -10.49 -4.04 5.38
CA CYS A 14 -9.57 -2.90 5.42
C CYS A 14 -9.36 -2.38 6.85
N PHE A 15 -10.43 -2.24 7.61
CA PHE A 15 -10.38 -1.83 9.01
C PHE A 15 -9.57 -2.82 9.86
N LEU A 16 -9.89 -4.12 9.80
CA LEU A 16 -9.21 -5.16 10.57
C LEU A 16 -7.73 -5.26 10.21
N HIS A 17 -7.40 -5.26 8.91
CA HIS A 17 -6.03 -5.26 8.42
C HIS A 17 -5.25 -4.07 9.01
N SER A 18 -5.78 -2.86 8.89
CA SER A 18 -5.19 -1.66 9.49
C SER A 18 -5.11 -1.67 11.02
N PHE A 19 -6.12 -2.21 11.70
CA PHE A 19 -6.24 -2.18 13.16
C PHE A 19 -5.19 -3.07 13.82
N LEU A 20 -4.95 -4.26 13.26
CA LEU A 20 -3.97 -5.22 13.77
C LEU A 20 -2.53 -4.68 13.73
N ILE A 21 -2.19 -3.85 12.74
CA ILE A 21 -0.85 -3.25 12.63
C ILE A 21 -0.71 -1.89 13.31
N THR A 22 -1.74 -1.40 14.01
CA THR A 22 -1.59 -0.15 14.75
C THR A 22 -0.53 -0.29 15.84
N THR A 23 0.14 0.82 16.15
CA THR A 23 1.15 0.88 17.21
C THR A 23 0.59 0.40 18.56
N GLY A 24 -0.65 0.78 18.88
CA GLY A 24 -1.32 0.35 20.11
C GLY A 24 -1.54 -1.17 20.19
N THR A 25 -2.15 -1.76 19.15
CA THR A 25 -2.37 -3.21 19.08
C THR A 25 -1.05 -3.98 19.11
N THR A 26 -0.04 -3.47 18.41
CA THR A 26 1.31 -4.05 18.36
C THR A 26 1.97 -4.06 19.73
N ILE A 27 1.94 -2.95 20.47
CA ILE A 27 2.49 -2.85 21.83
C ILE A 27 1.74 -3.77 22.78
N TRP A 28 0.41 -3.78 22.73
CA TRP A 28 -0.41 -4.64 23.57
C TRP A 28 -0.14 -6.12 23.30
N LEU A 29 -0.09 -6.56 22.04
CA LEU A 29 0.25 -7.94 21.67
C LEU A 29 1.66 -8.32 22.08
N LYS A 30 2.65 -7.42 21.91
CA LYS A 30 4.02 -7.66 22.36
C LYS A 30 4.07 -7.90 23.87
N LYS A 31 3.26 -7.18 24.66
CA LYS A 31 3.14 -7.38 26.12
C LYS A 31 2.53 -8.74 26.47
N GLN A 32 1.54 -9.22 25.72
CA GLN A 32 0.87 -10.50 25.99
C GLN A 32 1.69 -11.71 25.54
N VAL A 33 2.29 -11.64 24.35
CA VAL A 33 2.92 -12.77 23.66
C VAL A 33 4.42 -12.90 23.96
N GLY A 34 5.03 -11.84 24.52
CA GLY A 34 6.42 -11.82 24.97
C GLY A 34 7.40 -12.15 23.83
N GLY A 35 8.33 -13.08 24.08
CA GLY A 35 9.37 -13.47 23.13
C GLY A 35 8.86 -14.11 21.83
N LYS A 36 7.59 -14.55 21.78
CA LYS A 36 6.97 -15.12 20.57
C LYS A 36 6.41 -14.05 19.61
N PHE A 37 6.52 -12.76 19.95
CA PHE A 37 6.11 -11.66 19.07
C PHE A 37 6.80 -11.72 17.70
N ALA A 38 7.95 -12.37 17.60
CA ALA A 38 8.61 -12.72 16.34
C ALA A 38 7.67 -13.31 15.28
N TYR A 39 6.80 -14.23 15.69
CA TYR A 39 5.88 -14.94 14.78
C TYR A 39 4.66 -14.09 14.42
N TYR A 40 4.38 -13.01 15.16
CA TYR A 40 3.22 -12.18 14.93
C TYR A 40 3.18 -11.62 13.50
N ARG A 41 4.32 -11.15 12.98
CA ARG A 41 4.38 -10.56 11.63
C ARG A 41 4.09 -11.61 10.55
N ILE A 42 4.58 -12.84 10.72
CA ILE A 42 4.30 -13.96 9.82
C ILE A 42 2.80 -14.32 9.90
N CYS A 43 2.27 -14.52 11.10
CA CYS A 43 0.86 -14.83 11.31
C CYS A 43 -0.06 -13.74 10.74
N TYR A 44 0.28 -12.48 10.92
CA TYR A 44 -0.46 -11.34 10.38
C TYR A 44 -0.46 -11.33 8.84
N ASN A 45 0.69 -11.55 8.21
CA ASN A 45 0.80 -11.60 6.75
C ASN A 45 -0.01 -12.78 6.18
N LEU A 46 0.09 -13.96 6.80
CA LEU A 46 -0.71 -15.14 6.42
C LEU A 46 -2.20 -14.90 6.60
N PHE A 47 -2.62 -14.37 7.75
CA PHE A 47 -4.01 -14.01 8.03
C PHE A 47 -4.55 -13.03 6.99
N SER A 48 -3.77 -11.99 6.67
CA SER A 48 -4.14 -11.00 5.65
C SER A 48 -4.32 -11.65 4.28
N LEU A 49 -3.43 -12.57 3.88
CA LEU A 49 -3.53 -13.28 2.60
C LEU A 49 -4.73 -14.25 2.57
N ILE A 50 -4.90 -15.05 3.61
CA ILE A 50 -5.97 -16.05 3.75
C ILE A 50 -7.35 -15.38 3.78
N THR A 51 -7.45 -14.16 4.30
CA THR A 51 -8.73 -13.42 4.34
C THR A 51 -9.01 -12.62 3.07
N VAL A 52 -7.99 -12.05 2.44
CA VAL A 52 -8.19 -11.21 1.23
C VAL A 52 -8.43 -12.02 -0.03
N LEU A 53 -7.79 -13.19 -0.19
CA LEU A 53 -7.92 -14.00 -1.40
C LEU A 53 -9.35 -14.54 -1.60
N PRO A 54 -10.02 -15.11 -0.58
CA PRO A 54 -11.43 -15.50 -0.70
C PRO A 54 -12.35 -14.31 -0.96
N LEU A 55 -12.05 -13.12 -0.42
CA LEU A 55 -12.82 -11.91 -0.68
C LEU A 55 -12.68 -11.45 -2.14
N PHE A 56 -11.47 -11.50 -2.69
CA PHE A 56 -11.22 -11.27 -4.12
C PHE A 56 -11.90 -12.31 -5.02
N TYR A 57 -11.93 -13.57 -4.59
CA TYR A 57 -12.65 -14.63 -5.31
C TYR A 57 -14.16 -14.40 -5.27
N TRP A 58 -14.71 -14.15 -4.07
CA TRP A 58 -16.14 -13.92 -3.88
C TRP A 58 -16.64 -12.71 -4.67
N GLN A 59 -15.89 -11.60 -4.71
CA GLN A 59 -16.32 -10.47 -5.54
C GLN A 59 -16.39 -10.81 -7.04
N ARG A 60 -15.63 -11.79 -7.54
CA ARG A 60 -15.66 -12.23 -8.95
C ARG A 60 -16.86 -13.11 -9.28
N THR A 61 -17.44 -13.78 -8.28
CA THR A 61 -18.65 -14.60 -8.48
C THR A 61 -19.93 -13.76 -8.49
N ILE A 62 -19.88 -12.52 -8.00
CA ILE A 62 -21.02 -11.60 -8.05
C ILE A 62 -21.11 -10.98 -9.45
N THR A 63 -22.24 -11.20 -10.12
CA THR A 63 -22.54 -10.61 -11.41
C THR A 63 -23.05 -9.17 -11.26
N GLY A 64 -22.79 -8.35 -12.28
CA GLY A 64 -23.23 -6.97 -12.32
C GLY A 64 -22.95 -6.34 -13.69
N PRO A 65 -23.50 -5.15 -13.95
CA PRO A 65 -23.24 -4.43 -15.18
C PRO A 65 -21.78 -3.99 -15.25
N ILE A 66 -21.23 -3.89 -16.45
CA ILE A 66 -19.92 -3.28 -16.68
C ILE A 66 -20.06 -1.78 -16.43
N VAL A 67 -19.22 -1.23 -15.55
CA VAL A 67 -19.29 0.20 -15.14
C VAL A 67 -18.57 1.09 -16.14
N LEU A 68 -17.36 0.69 -16.54
CA LEU A 68 -16.48 1.46 -17.40
C LEU A 68 -16.16 0.65 -18.66
N PRO A 69 -16.89 0.85 -19.77
CA PRO A 69 -16.54 0.22 -21.04
C PRO A 69 -15.14 0.71 -21.47
N LEU A 70 -14.28 -0.23 -21.86
CA LEU A 70 -12.91 0.08 -22.26
C LEU A 70 -12.85 0.19 -23.79
N SER A 71 -12.57 1.39 -24.27
CA SER A 71 -12.26 1.61 -25.68
C SER A 71 -11.00 0.81 -26.07
N PRO A 72 -10.94 0.20 -27.28
CA PRO A 72 -9.77 -0.52 -27.77
C PRO A 72 -8.47 0.27 -27.63
N HIS A 73 -8.51 1.59 -27.85
CA HIS A 73 -7.34 2.48 -27.74
C HIS A 73 -6.80 2.59 -26.31
N LEU A 74 -7.64 2.38 -25.30
CA LEU A 74 -7.26 2.47 -23.88
C LEU A 74 -6.75 1.13 -23.32
N VAL A 75 -6.85 0.04 -24.09
CA VAL A 75 -6.35 -1.29 -23.68
C VAL A 75 -4.84 -1.25 -23.49
N ILE A 76 -4.11 -0.63 -24.42
CA ILE A 76 -2.65 -0.46 -24.32
C ILE A 76 -2.31 0.34 -23.05
N VAL A 77 -2.99 1.46 -22.81
CA VAL A 77 -2.80 2.31 -21.62
C VAL A 77 -3.00 1.49 -20.33
N LYS A 78 -4.06 0.68 -20.26
CA LYS A 78 -4.34 -0.20 -19.11
C LYS A 78 -3.17 -1.15 -18.83
N TYR A 79 -2.73 -1.91 -19.83
CA TYR A 79 -1.69 -2.92 -19.62
C TYR A 79 -0.32 -2.28 -19.35
N THR A 80 0.00 -1.16 -20.00
CA THR A 80 1.19 -0.37 -19.69
C THR A 80 1.17 0.11 -18.24
N ALA A 81 0.03 0.62 -17.75
CA ALA A 81 -0.12 1.03 -16.36
C ALA A 81 0.05 -0.14 -15.37
N LEU A 82 -0.47 -1.33 -15.69
CA LEU A 82 -0.31 -2.53 -14.85
C LEU A 82 1.16 -2.99 -14.79
N VAL A 83 1.86 -3.01 -15.92
CA VAL A 83 3.29 -3.35 -15.96
C VAL A 83 4.10 -2.30 -15.18
N PHE A 84 3.84 -1.02 -15.41
CA PHE A 84 4.50 0.07 -14.69
C PHE A 84 4.28 -0.03 -13.17
N SER A 85 3.04 -0.30 -12.75
CA SER A 85 2.72 -0.58 -11.34
C SER A 85 3.57 -1.69 -10.75
N PHE A 86 3.70 -2.81 -11.46
CA PHE A 86 4.51 -3.95 -10.99
C PHE A 86 5.98 -3.55 -10.81
N ILE A 87 6.53 -2.79 -11.76
CA ILE A 87 7.91 -2.27 -11.68
C ILE A 87 8.07 -1.36 -10.46
N VAL A 88 7.13 -0.44 -10.21
CA VAL A 88 7.18 0.47 -9.05
C VAL A 88 7.10 -0.30 -7.73
N VAL A 89 6.20 -1.28 -7.61
CA VAL A 89 6.08 -2.11 -6.41
C VAL A 89 7.36 -2.93 -6.19
N ALA A 90 7.84 -3.63 -7.22
CA ALA A 90 9.07 -4.43 -7.15
C ALA A 90 10.29 -3.57 -6.80
N GLY A 91 10.43 -2.40 -7.43
CA GLY A 91 11.51 -1.45 -7.15
C GLY A 91 11.44 -0.87 -5.73
N SER A 92 10.24 -0.78 -5.13
CA SER A 92 10.09 -0.29 -3.76
C SER A 92 10.72 -1.25 -2.75
N PHE A 93 10.74 -2.56 -3.03
CA PHE A 93 11.37 -3.55 -2.17
C PHE A 93 12.89 -3.50 -2.17
N VAL A 94 13.53 -2.88 -3.17
CA VAL A 94 15.00 -2.71 -3.21
C VAL A 94 15.50 -1.88 -2.02
N SER A 95 14.66 -0.98 -1.49
CA SER A 95 15.00 -0.16 -0.33
C SER A 95 14.83 -0.88 1.02
N PHE A 96 14.28 -2.11 1.06
CA PHE A 96 14.01 -2.83 2.31
C PHE A 96 14.56 -4.26 2.32
N ASP A 97 14.81 -4.79 3.52
CA ASP A 97 15.05 -6.22 3.68
C ASP A 97 13.72 -6.97 3.56
N ILE A 98 13.52 -7.68 2.44
CA ILE A 98 12.32 -8.47 2.15
C ILE A 98 12.06 -9.51 3.27
N ARG A 99 13.12 -10.07 3.88
CA ARG A 99 12.97 -11.02 5.00
C ARG A 99 12.46 -10.33 6.25
N GLU A 100 12.83 -9.08 6.47
CA GLU A 100 12.28 -8.25 7.56
C GLU A 100 10.80 -7.93 7.31
N PHE A 101 10.42 -7.63 6.06
CA PHE A 101 9.03 -7.38 5.65
C PHE A 101 8.12 -8.60 5.88
N PHE A 102 8.57 -9.79 5.49
CA PHE A 102 7.83 -11.04 5.72
C PHE A 102 7.86 -11.52 7.18
N GLY A 103 8.71 -10.93 8.04
CA GLY A 103 8.86 -11.34 9.43
C GLY A 103 9.78 -12.55 9.65
N ILE A 104 10.54 -12.94 8.62
CA ILE A 104 11.53 -14.03 8.67
C ILE A 104 12.77 -13.59 9.46
N ARG A 105 13.19 -12.33 9.27
CA ARG A 105 14.30 -11.71 10.01
C ARG A 105 13.75 -10.65 10.96
N GLN A 106 14.17 -10.71 12.22
CA GLN A 106 13.80 -9.67 13.18
C GLN A 106 14.73 -8.46 13.01
N PRO A 107 14.22 -7.22 13.15
CA PRO A 107 15.08 -6.06 13.27
C PRO A 107 15.94 -6.23 14.54
N GLN A 108 17.25 -6.34 14.37
CA GLN A 108 18.17 -6.35 15.52
C GLN A 108 18.07 -4.99 16.20
N GLN A 109 17.66 -5.01 17.48
CA GLN A 109 17.32 -3.83 18.28
C GLN A 109 18.54 -2.92 18.58
N LYS A 110 19.75 -3.26 18.11
CA LYS A 110 21.00 -2.60 18.51
C LYS A 110 21.55 -1.56 17.54
N GLU A 111 21.04 -1.39 16.32
CA GLU A 111 21.82 -0.62 15.30
C GLU A 111 21.05 0.21 14.26
N LYS A 112 19.74 0.40 14.37
CA LYS A 112 19.06 1.30 13.43
C LYS A 112 18.58 2.55 14.15
N GLU A 113 19.40 3.60 14.07
CA GLU A 113 18.81 4.94 13.97
C GLU A 113 17.69 4.87 12.92
N PRO A 114 16.57 5.57 13.13
CA PRO A 114 15.49 5.53 12.16
C PRO A 114 15.94 6.16 10.84
N ALA A 115 16.38 5.30 9.92
CA ALA A 115 16.86 5.72 8.61
C ALA A 115 15.66 5.98 7.70
N ILE A 116 15.50 7.23 7.30
CA ILE A 116 14.62 7.57 6.18
C ILE A 116 15.34 7.15 4.91
N HIS A 117 14.76 6.21 4.17
CA HIS A 117 15.26 5.89 2.84
C HIS A 117 14.95 7.06 1.90
N THR A 118 15.96 7.84 1.52
CA THR A 118 15.81 9.00 0.63
C THR A 118 16.32 8.74 -0.80
N HIS A 119 16.84 7.54 -1.07
CA HIS A 119 17.39 7.16 -2.37
C HIS A 119 16.40 6.31 -3.19
N GLY A 120 16.63 6.23 -4.50
CA GLY A 120 15.80 5.44 -5.42
C GLY A 120 14.37 5.98 -5.50
N LEU A 121 13.37 5.09 -5.52
CA LEU A 121 11.96 5.48 -5.62
C LEU A 121 11.49 6.34 -4.44
N TYR A 122 12.04 6.11 -3.24
CA TYR A 122 11.74 6.91 -2.06
C TYR A 122 12.35 8.32 -2.10
N GLY A 123 13.28 8.60 -3.02
CA GLY A 123 13.72 9.97 -3.33
C GLY A 123 12.80 10.70 -4.30
N ILE A 124 11.93 9.98 -5.01
CA ILE A 124 11.03 10.53 -6.03
C ILE A 124 9.65 10.80 -5.41
N VAL A 125 9.12 9.85 -4.66
CA VAL A 125 7.83 9.92 -3.94
C VAL A 125 7.98 9.24 -2.58
N ARG A 126 7.25 9.71 -1.56
CA ARG A 126 7.33 9.16 -0.19
C ARG A 126 6.75 7.76 -0.07
N HIS A 127 5.73 7.46 -0.89
CA HIS A 127 4.98 6.21 -0.82
C HIS A 127 4.95 5.46 -2.16
N PRO A 128 6.10 5.01 -2.69
CA PRO A 128 6.16 4.37 -3.99
C PRO A 128 5.38 3.05 -4.02
N MET A 129 5.38 2.27 -2.93
CA MET A 129 4.57 1.05 -2.83
C MET A 129 3.06 1.36 -2.91
N TYR A 130 2.59 2.43 -2.26
CA TYR A 130 1.19 2.85 -2.36
C TYR A 130 0.87 3.41 -3.73
N LEU A 131 1.76 4.19 -4.34
CA LEU A 131 1.61 4.67 -5.71
C LEU A 131 1.43 3.49 -6.67
N GLY A 132 2.28 2.47 -6.59
CA GLY A 132 2.16 1.25 -7.37
C GLY A 132 0.80 0.59 -7.20
N GLY A 133 0.38 0.30 -5.96
CA GLY A 133 -0.93 -0.33 -5.73
C GLY A 133 -2.13 0.54 -6.15
N ILE A 134 -2.06 1.86 -6.02
CA ILE A 134 -3.09 2.79 -6.51
C ILE A 134 -3.19 2.70 -8.04
N ILE A 135 -2.06 2.70 -8.75
CA ILE A 135 -2.02 2.52 -10.22
C ILE A 135 -2.61 1.15 -10.59
N PHE A 136 -2.21 0.08 -9.90
CA PHE A 136 -2.72 -1.28 -10.13
C PHE A 136 -4.24 -1.36 -10.04
N PHE A 137 -4.82 -0.91 -8.93
CA PHE A 137 -6.26 -1.01 -8.70
C PHE A 137 -7.03 -0.06 -9.62
N THR A 138 -6.52 1.15 -9.86
CA THR A 138 -7.16 2.10 -10.79
C THR A 138 -7.17 1.56 -12.22
N ALA A 139 -6.07 1.01 -12.71
CA ALA A 139 -6.03 0.37 -14.03
C ALA A 139 -6.97 -0.86 -14.10
N SER A 140 -7.08 -1.61 -12.99
CA SER A 140 -7.96 -2.79 -12.90
C SER A 140 -9.46 -2.47 -12.86
N MET A 141 -9.86 -1.23 -12.57
CA MET A 141 -11.27 -0.79 -12.59
C MET A 141 -11.86 -0.69 -14.00
N THR A 142 -11.04 -0.76 -15.04
CA THR A 142 -11.51 -0.64 -16.42
C THR A 142 -12.05 -1.97 -16.94
N HIS A 143 -13.24 -1.95 -17.57
CA HIS A 143 -13.91 -3.12 -18.11
C HIS A 143 -14.12 -4.24 -17.08
N VAL A 144 -14.64 -3.89 -15.90
CA VAL A 144 -15.05 -4.85 -14.88
C VAL A 144 -16.50 -4.63 -14.46
N PRO A 145 -17.22 -5.70 -14.08
CA PRO A 145 -18.50 -5.59 -13.42
C PRO A 145 -18.48 -4.71 -12.15
N LEU A 146 -19.64 -4.12 -11.83
CA LEU A 146 -19.84 -3.22 -10.69
C LEU A 146 -19.28 -3.74 -9.35
N PRO A 147 -19.44 -5.03 -8.98
CA PRO A 147 -18.84 -5.59 -7.76
C PRO A 147 -17.32 -5.40 -7.66
N GLN A 148 -16.58 -5.69 -8.73
CA GLN A 148 -15.12 -5.56 -8.68
C GLN A 148 -14.70 -4.10 -8.72
N PHE A 149 -15.42 -3.25 -9.47
CA PHE A 149 -15.20 -1.80 -9.47
C PHE A 149 -15.29 -1.22 -8.05
N LEU A 150 -16.35 -1.56 -7.30
CA LEU A 150 -16.55 -1.11 -5.92
C LEU A 150 -15.44 -1.62 -4.99
N GLY A 151 -15.05 -2.90 -5.11
CA GLY A 151 -13.94 -3.46 -4.33
C GLY A 151 -12.62 -2.74 -4.58
N TYR A 152 -12.26 -2.52 -5.85
CA TYR A 152 -11.06 -1.76 -6.21
C TYR A 152 -11.14 -0.30 -5.73
N LEU A 153 -12.31 0.33 -5.76
CA LEU A 153 -12.49 1.72 -5.33
C LEU A 153 -12.25 1.84 -3.82
N ILE A 154 -12.78 0.90 -3.04
CA ILE A 154 -12.53 0.83 -1.60
C ILE A 154 -11.03 0.65 -1.33
N LEU A 155 -10.34 -0.22 -2.08
CA LEU A 155 -8.90 -0.43 -1.92
C LEU A 155 -8.06 0.81 -2.28
N VAL A 156 -8.40 1.53 -3.35
CA VAL A 156 -7.73 2.79 -3.70
C VAL A 156 -7.92 3.83 -2.58
N MET A 157 -9.15 4.02 -2.11
CA MET A 157 -9.43 4.95 -0.99
C MET A 157 -8.68 4.52 0.28
N TYR A 158 -8.67 3.23 0.59
CA TYR A 158 -7.93 2.67 1.72
C TYR A 158 -6.45 2.98 1.64
N MET A 159 -5.82 2.79 0.47
CA MET A 159 -4.40 3.09 0.25
C MET A 159 -4.11 4.59 0.37
N VAL A 160 -4.95 5.45 -0.18
CA VAL A 160 -4.82 6.91 -0.04
C VAL A 160 -4.94 7.33 1.42
N ILE A 161 -5.91 6.79 2.18
CA ILE A 161 -6.01 7.06 3.62
C ILE A 161 -4.77 6.54 4.36
N GLY A 162 -4.25 5.38 3.93
CA GLY A 162 -3.04 4.76 4.45
C GLY A 162 -1.83 5.69 4.40
N THR A 163 -1.59 6.38 3.28
CA THR A 163 -0.45 7.30 3.16
C THR A 163 -0.52 8.45 4.15
N PHE A 164 -1.69 9.05 4.38
CA PHE A 164 -1.85 10.11 5.39
C PHE A 164 -1.63 9.59 6.81
N ARG A 165 -2.11 8.38 7.11
CA ARG A 165 -1.91 7.75 8.44
C ARG A 165 -0.44 7.43 8.67
N GLU A 166 0.24 6.94 7.65
CA GLU A 166 1.66 6.63 7.71
C GLU A 166 2.51 7.89 7.86
N ASP A 167 2.24 8.95 7.09
CA ASP A 167 2.91 10.25 7.25
C ASP A 167 2.77 10.77 8.69
N ARG A 168 1.56 10.71 9.27
CA ARG A 168 1.31 11.15 10.66
C ARG A 168 2.07 10.30 11.66
N ARG A 169 2.15 8.99 11.44
CA ARG A 169 2.90 8.07 12.32
C ARG A 169 4.39 8.36 12.25
N LEU A 170 4.96 8.45 11.04
CA LEU A 170 6.38 8.74 10.82
C LEU A 170 6.76 10.12 11.34
N SER A 171 5.92 11.14 11.18
CA SER A 171 6.17 12.47 11.74
C SER A 171 6.28 12.45 13.27
N ARG A 172 5.50 11.59 13.95
CA ARG A 172 5.57 11.43 15.41
C ARG A 172 6.77 10.61 15.86
N GLU A 173 7.15 9.59 15.09
CA GLU A 173 8.26 8.70 15.43
C GLU A 173 9.64 9.32 15.11
N LEU A 174 9.72 10.12 14.03
CA LEU A 174 10.99 10.61 13.46
C LEU A 174 11.20 12.12 13.57
N GLY A 175 10.17 12.87 13.98
CA GLY A 175 10.24 14.31 14.20
C GLY A 175 10.74 15.09 12.98
N ASP A 176 11.68 16.01 13.24
CA ASP A 176 12.19 16.98 12.26
C ASP A 176 12.84 16.33 11.03
N MET A 177 13.45 15.14 11.19
CA MET A 177 14.04 14.42 10.06
C MET A 177 12.99 14.12 8.99
N TYR A 178 11.81 13.64 9.41
CA TYR A 178 10.74 13.30 8.48
C TYR A 178 10.01 14.54 7.96
N ILE A 179 9.86 15.57 8.79
CA ILE A 179 9.27 16.85 8.37
C ILE A 179 10.12 17.48 7.25
N ASN A 180 11.45 17.44 7.37
CA ASN A 180 12.34 17.95 6.31
C ASN A 180 12.25 17.11 5.04
N TYR A 181 12.21 15.78 5.16
CA TYR A 181 11.96 14.89 4.03
C TYR A 181 10.62 15.18 3.31
N GLN A 182 9.55 15.48 4.05
CA GLN A 182 8.24 15.83 3.48
C GLN A 182 8.25 17.11 2.65
N LYS A 183 9.15 18.06 2.95
CA LYS A 183 9.30 19.30 2.17
C LYS A 183 9.90 19.03 0.79
N GLU A 184 10.85 18.10 0.73
CA GLU A 184 11.63 17.79 -0.46
C GLU A 184 10.93 16.81 -1.40
N VAL A 185 10.36 15.73 -0.84
CA VAL A 185 9.81 14.61 -1.61
C VAL A 185 8.28 14.61 -1.53
N PRO A 186 7.54 14.61 -2.65
CA PRO A 186 6.07 14.60 -2.66
C PRO A 186 5.48 13.25 -2.22
N MET A 187 4.20 13.25 -1.80
CA MET A 187 3.56 12.05 -1.21
C MET A 187 3.42 10.87 -2.19
N ILE A 188 2.74 11.10 -3.33
CA ILE A 188 2.37 10.05 -4.31
C ILE A 188 2.70 10.50 -5.74
N LEU A 189 2.37 11.73 -6.13
CA LEU A 189 2.63 12.21 -7.49
C LEU A 189 4.03 12.83 -7.59
N PRO A 190 4.90 12.34 -8.48
CA PRO A 190 6.25 12.88 -8.63
C PRO A 190 6.19 14.34 -9.10
N ARG A 191 7.03 15.18 -8.50
CA ARG A 191 7.21 16.56 -8.97
C ARG A 191 8.09 16.51 -10.21
N ILE A 192 7.58 17.04 -11.33
CA ILE A 192 8.42 17.34 -12.49
C ILE A 192 9.27 18.56 -12.12
N LYS A 193 10.44 18.35 -11.50
CA LYS A 193 11.42 19.43 -11.31
C LYS A 193 11.90 19.85 -12.71
N LYS A 194 11.59 21.08 -13.15
CA LYS A 194 12.29 21.68 -14.29
C LYS A 194 13.78 21.69 -13.92
N ARG A 195 14.60 20.91 -14.63
CA ARG A 195 16.06 20.94 -14.49
C ARG A 195 16.48 22.39 -14.73
N LYS A 196 17.01 23.08 -13.71
CA LYS A 196 17.70 24.36 -13.94
C LYS A 196 18.87 24.00 -14.85
N ARG A 197 18.82 24.50 -16.09
CA ARG A 197 19.93 24.43 -17.04
C ARG A 197 21.05 25.24 -16.38
N SER A 198 22.10 24.57 -15.92
CA SER A 198 23.36 25.23 -15.57
C SER A 198 23.81 25.96 -16.84
N GLN A 199 23.75 27.29 -16.80
CA GLN A 199 24.46 28.14 -17.75
C GLN A 199 25.89 28.16 -17.25
N ASP A 200 26.74 27.34 -17.87
CA ASP A 200 28.18 27.57 -17.99
C ASP A 200 28.46 27.78 -19.48
#